data_AF-A0A4P6U5K4-F1
#
_entry.id   AF-A0A4P6U5K4-F1
#
_cell.length_a   1.000
_cell.length_b   1.000
_cell.length_c   1.000
_cell.angle_alpha   90.00
_cell.angle_beta   90.00
_cell.angle_gamma   90.00
#
_symmetry.space_group_name_H-M   'P 1'
#
loop_
_entity.id
_entity.type
_entity.pdbx_description
1 polymer ?
#
loop_
_entity_poly.entity_id
_entity_poly.type
_entity_poly.pdbx_seq_one_letter_code
_entity_poly.pdbx_strand_id
1 'polypeptide(L)'
;MSDWRTALERLMTSSLGTEIHDTQAWALTITNSDKLEVFLNPEDAEGLEGCRLWGMPVRKSIGVQQGKALIFDHRSGKYIRKGEQLDWKS
;
A
#
# COMPACT_ATOMS: atom_id res chain seq x y z
N MET A 1 -16.61 18.85 -2.84
CA MET A 1 -16.33 18.54 -1.42
C MET A 1 -15.50 17.27 -1.40
N SER A 2 -14.43 17.23 -0.61
CA SER A 2 -13.32 16.25 -0.74
C SER A 2 -13.76 14.78 -0.70
N ASP A 3 -13.79 14.15 -1.88
CA ASP A 3 -14.04 12.72 -2.10
C ASP A 3 -13.12 11.82 -1.27
N TRP A 4 -11.92 12.30 -0.95
CA TRP A 4 -10.92 11.53 -0.23
C TRP A 4 -11.29 11.16 1.20
N ARG A 5 -12.13 11.96 1.89
CA ARG A 5 -12.57 11.60 3.25
C ARG A 5 -13.48 10.38 3.23
N THR A 6 -14.45 10.38 2.32
CA THR A 6 -15.37 9.25 2.13
C THR A 6 -14.61 8.00 1.69
N ALA A 7 -13.65 8.15 0.76
CA ALA A 7 -12.80 7.04 0.32
C ALA A 7 -11.97 6.48 1.49
N LEU A 8 -11.37 7.35 2.31
CA LEU A 8 -10.59 6.95 3.47
C LEU A 8 -11.46 6.26 4.54
N GLU A 9 -12.63 6.81 4.88
CA GLU A 9 -13.54 6.20 5.86
C GLU A 9 -13.97 4.78 5.43
N ARG A 10 -14.34 4.61 4.15
CA ARG A 10 -14.65 3.29 3.59
C ARG A 10 -13.46 2.35 3.69
N LEU A 11 -12.27 2.81 3.29
CA LEU A 11 -11.04 2.04 3.35
C LEU A 11 -10.76 1.53 4.77
N MET A 12 -10.83 2.40 5.77
CA MET A 12 -10.52 2.06 7.17
C MET A 12 -11.44 0.98 7.75
N THR A 13 -12.65 0.80 7.20
CA THR A 13 -13.59 -0.24 7.61
C THR A 13 -13.60 -1.48 6.71
N SER A 14 -12.79 -1.48 5.64
CA SER A 14 -12.75 -2.53 4.63
C SER A 14 -11.65 -3.57 4.89
N SER A 15 -11.78 -4.74 4.26
CA SER A 15 -10.71 -5.75 4.22
C SER A 15 -9.41 -5.23 3.59
N LEU A 16 -9.51 -4.30 2.63
CA LEU A 16 -8.36 -3.65 2.01
C LEU A 16 -7.58 -2.79 3.02
N GLY A 17 -8.28 -2.06 3.90
CA GLY A 17 -7.64 -1.31 4.97
C GLY A 17 -6.79 -2.21 5.87
N THR A 18 -7.33 -3.37 6.26
CA THR A 18 -6.59 -4.39 7.02
C THR A 18 -5.41 -4.94 6.23
N GLU A 19 -5.56 -5.24 4.94
CA GLU A 19 -4.47 -5.74 4.09
C GLU A 19 -3.31 -4.73 4.01
N ILE A 20 -3.60 -3.45 3.82
CA ILE A 20 -2.58 -2.39 3.76
C ILE A 20 -1.84 -2.28 5.08
N HIS A 21 -2.58 -2.24 6.19
CA HIS A 21 -1.99 -2.16 7.53
C HIS A 21 -1.09 -3.38 7.82
N ASP A 22 -1.57 -4.58 7.52
CA ASP A 22 -0.81 -5.80 7.77
C ASP A 22 0.43 -5.91 6.86
N THR A 23 0.31 -5.50 5.60
CA THR A 23 1.44 -5.46 4.67
C THR A 23 2.48 -4.45 5.13
N GLN A 24 2.06 -3.30 5.67
CA GLN A 24 2.97 -2.32 6.27
C GLN A 24 3.67 -2.88 7.50
N ALA A 25 2.91 -3.47 8.43
CA ALA A 25 3.49 -4.06 9.63
C ALA A 25 4.55 -5.10 9.24
N TRP A 26 4.27 -5.96 8.26
CA TRP A 26 5.23 -6.90 7.71
C TRP A 26 6.44 -6.22 7.05
N ALA A 27 6.24 -5.19 6.22
CA ALA A 27 7.35 -4.45 5.62
C ALA A 27 8.27 -3.83 6.68
N LEU A 28 7.71 -3.32 7.77
CA LEU A 28 8.46 -2.77 8.89
C LEU A 28 9.25 -3.85 9.64
N THR A 29 8.72 -5.07 9.79
CA THR A 29 9.47 -6.16 10.45
C THR A 29 10.69 -6.61 9.66
N ILE A 30 10.64 -6.57 8.32
CA ILE A 30 11.73 -7.06 7.47
C ILE A 30 12.70 -5.98 6.96
N THR A 31 12.29 -4.70 6.96
CA THR A 31 13.13 -3.59 6.43
C THR A 31 13.52 -2.55 7.47
N ASN A 32 12.74 -2.36 8.54
CA ASN A 32 12.86 -1.24 9.46
C ASN A 32 12.94 0.13 8.73
N SER A 33 12.26 0.26 7.59
CA SER A 33 12.32 1.45 6.73
C SER A 33 11.21 2.46 7.05
N ASP A 34 11.55 3.75 6.99
CA ASP A 34 10.64 4.89 7.06
C ASP A 34 10.30 5.47 5.67
N LYS A 35 10.86 4.90 4.59
CA LYS A 35 10.66 5.36 3.21
C LYS A 35 9.87 4.33 2.40
N LEU A 36 8.61 4.16 2.79
CA LEU A 36 7.68 3.23 2.16
C LEU A 36 6.65 3.96 1.29
N GLU A 37 6.30 3.38 0.15
CA GLU A 37 5.14 3.74 -0.67
C GLU A 37 4.21 2.54 -0.81
N VAL A 38 2.89 2.78 -0.86
CA VAL A 38 1.90 1.72 -1.09
C VAL A 38 1.33 1.83 -2.49
N PHE A 39 1.33 0.71 -3.20
CA PHE A 39 0.74 0.54 -4.52
C PHE A 39 -0.53 -0.27 -4.39
N LEU A 40 -1.60 0.26 -4.98
CA LEU A 40 -2.93 -0.33 -5.00
C LEU A 40 -3.41 -0.48 -6.44
N ASN A 41 -4.37 -1.39 -6.64
CA ASN A 41 -5.12 -1.44 -7.89
C ASN A 41 -5.78 -0.08 -8.18
N PRO A 42 -5.90 0.37 -9.45
CA PRO A 42 -6.52 1.65 -9.76
C PRO A 42 -7.94 1.85 -9.21
N GLU A 43 -8.75 0.79 -9.14
CA GLU A 43 -10.11 0.83 -8.58
C GLU A 43 -10.08 1.01 -7.06
N ASP A 44 -9.18 0.31 -6.38
CA ASP A 44 -8.99 0.42 -4.92
C ASP A 44 -8.40 1.77 -4.50
N ALA A 45 -7.64 2.41 -5.40
CA ALA A 45 -6.99 3.69 -5.17
C ALA A 45 -7.85 4.90 -5.55
N GLU A 46 -9.06 4.69 -6.07
CA GLU A 46 -9.95 5.76 -6.50
C GLU A 46 -10.33 6.66 -5.31
N GLY A 47 -10.10 7.97 -5.45
CA GLY A 47 -10.34 8.93 -4.38
C GLY A 47 -9.25 8.98 -3.31
N LEU A 48 -8.19 8.17 -3.42
CA LEU A 48 -7.04 8.18 -2.51
C LEU A 48 -5.82 8.89 -3.12
N GLU A 49 -5.99 9.59 -4.25
CA GLU A 49 -4.91 10.31 -4.90
C GLU A 49 -4.35 11.44 -4.01
N GLY A 50 -3.04 11.44 -3.80
CA GLY A 50 -2.37 12.40 -2.92
C GLY A 50 -2.53 12.11 -1.42
N CYS A 51 -3.28 11.06 -1.04
CA CYS A 51 -3.37 10.62 0.33
C CYS A 51 -2.09 9.91 0.80
N ARG A 52 -1.94 9.88 2.13
CA ARG A 52 -0.98 9.04 2.81
C ARG A 52 -1.73 8.06 3.72
N LEU A 53 -1.41 6.78 3.60
CA LEU A 53 -1.96 5.72 4.44
C LEU A 53 -0.86 5.26 5.39
N TRP A 54 -1.07 5.45 6.69
CA TRP A 54 -0.05 5.18 7.73
C TRP A 54 1.34 5.78 7.40
N GLY A 55 1.35 6.99 6.84
CA GLY A 55 2.58 7.71 6.44
C GLY A 55 3.10 7.36 5.04
N MET A 56 2.58 6.32 4.40
CA MET A 56 3.00 5.88 3.06
C MET A 56 2.23 6.63 1.97
N PRO A 57 2.88 7.27 0.99
CA PRO A 57 2.22 7.79 -0.19
C PRO A 57 1.49 6.68 -0.98
N VAL A 58 0.28 6.97 -1.45
CA VAL A 58 -0.51 6.06 -2.29
C VAL A 58 -0.13 6.21 -3.76
N ARG A 59 0.08 5.09 -4.44
CA ARG A 59 0.35 4.97 -5.88
C ARG A 59 -0.62 3.98 -6.52
N LYS A 60 -0.96 4.21 -7.79
CA LYS A 60 -1.76 3.28 -8.59
C LYS A 60 -0.85 2.35 -9.38
N SER A 61 -1.21 1.07 -9.48
CA SER A 61 -0.53 0.11 -10.34
C SER A 61 -1.49 -0.97 -10.83
N ILE A 62 -1.53 -1.18 -12.15
CA ILE A 62 -2.28 -2.27 -12.79
C ILE A 62 -1.70 -3.66 -12.48
N GLY A 63 -0.47 -3.73 -11.97
CA GLY A 63 0.18 -4.97 -11.55
C GLY A 63 -0.24 -5.45 -10.15
N VAL A 64 -1.08 -4.68 -9.44
CA VAL A 64 -1.62 -5.04 -8.14
C VAL A 64 -3.06 -5.54 -8.32
N GLN A 65 -3.31 -6.76 -7.85
CA GLN A 65 -4.66 -7.34 -7.85
C GLN A 65 -5.59 -6.52 -6.95
N GLN A 66 -6.87 -6.43 -7.30
CA GLN A 66 -7.86 -5.76 -6.47
C GLN A 66 -7.96 -6.41 -5.08
N GLY A 67 -8.13 -5.60 -4.03
CA GLY A 67 -8.12 -6.03 -2.64
C GLY A 67 -6.73 -6.36 -2.09
N LYS A 68 -5.65 -6.11 -2.86
CA LYS A 68 -4.26 -6.37 -2.44
C LYS A 68 -3.44 -5.10 -2.35
N ALA A 69 -2.42 -5.16 -1.49
CA ALA A 69 -1.45 -4.10 -1.32
C ALA A 69 -0.05 -4.57 -1.70
N LEU A 70 0.74 -3.67 -2.30
CA LEU A 70 2.15 -3.88 -2.59
C LEU A 70 2.92 -2.70 -2.03
N ILE A 71 3.91 -2.95 -1.17
CA ILE A 71 4.75 -1.89 -0.62
C ILE A 71 6.07 -1.85 -1.38
N PHE A 72 6.52 -0.65 -1.72
CA PHE A 72 7.89 -0.43 -2.20
C PHE A 72 8.70 0.23 -1.10
N ASP A 73 9.81 -0.38 -0.72
CA ASP A 73 10.79 0.22 0.16
C ASP A 73 11.91 0.89 -0.65
N HIS A 74 11.97 2.22 -0.59
CA HIS A 74 12.98 3.01 -1.29
C HIS A 74 14.40 2.77 -0.77
N ARG A 75 14.56 2.31 0.48
CA ARG A 75 15.90 2.05 1.04
C ARG A 75 16.51 0.77 0.45
N SER A 76 15.72 -0.30 0.36
CA SER A 76 16.18 -1.58 -0.19
C SER A 76 15.95 -1.73 -1.70
N GLY A 77 15.11 -0.88 -2.29
CA GLY A 77 14.69 -1.01 -3.69
C GLY A 77 13.82 -2.24 -3.96
N LYS A 78 13.19 -2.79 -2.91
CA LYS A 78 12.41 -4.03 -2.99
C LYS A 78 10.91 -3.78 -2.91
N TYR A 79 10.16 -4.63 -3.61
CA TYR A 79 8.72 -4.74 -3.48
C TYR A 79 8.37 -5.82 -2.45
N ILE A 80 7.41 -5.52 -1.57
CA ILE A 80 7.06 -6.31 -0.41
C ILE A 80 5.56 -6.57 -0.46
N ARG A 81 5.19 -7.85 -0.34
CA ARG A 81 3.82 -8.29 -0.08
C ARG A 81 3.79 -9.01 1.26
N LYS A 82 2.64 -8.99 1.93
CA LYS A 82 2.44 -9.80 3.13
C LYS A 82 2.60 -11.29 2.77
N GLY A 83 3.53 -11.98 3.42
CA GLY A 83 3.77 -13.42 3.23
C GLY A 83 4.64 -13.81 2.03
N GLU A 84 5.05 -12.87 1.17
CA GLU A 84 5.99 -13.11 0.08
C GLU A 84 7.16 -12.13 0.16
N GLN A 85 8.36 -12.62 0.46
CA GLN A 85 9.59 -11.88 0.19
C GLN A 85 9.92 -12.08 -1.30
N LEU A 86 9.40 -11.19 -2.15
CA LEU A 86 9.71 -11.21 -3.59
C LEU A 86 11.10 -10.61 -3.81
N ASP A 87 12.10 -11.45 -4.07
CA ASP A 87 13.36 -10.96 -4.62
C ASP A 87 13.11 -10.51 -6.06
N TRP A 88 13.41 -9.24 -6.35
CA TRP A 88 13.34 -8.67 -7.68
C TRP A 88 14.32 -9.42 -8.60
N LYS A 89 13.81 -10.24 -9.52
CA LYS A 89 14.61 -10.79 -10.62
C LYS A 89 14.57 -9.80 -11.78
N SER A 90 15.75 -9.26 -12.07
CA SER A 90 16.16 -8.55 -13.28
C SER A 90 15.79 -9.31 -14.56
#